data_AF-A0A933UPG8-F1
#
_entry.id   AF-A0A933UPG8-F1
#
_cell.length_a   1.000
_cell.length_b   1.000
_cell.length_c   1.000
_cell.angle_alpha   90.00
_cell.angle_beta   90.00
_cell.angle_gamma   90.00
#
_symmetry.space_group_name_H-M   'P 1'
#
loop_
_entity.id
_entity.type
_entity.pdbx_description
1 polymer ?
#
loop_
_entity_poly.entity_id
_entity_poly.type
_entity_poly.pdbx_seq_one_letter_code
_entity_poly.pdbx_strand_id
1 'polypeptide(L)'
;ATVELNTGPEAWLMGTVVDFGDGGTDGSDPGSATCAADTPLTDVDWSNALSHTYAAAGTYTITYTVRSCRADQSGATTDSTATLRVTVR
;
A
#
# COMPACT_ATOMS: atom_id res chain seq x y z
N ALA A 1 17.48 -6.23 1.53
CA ALA A 1 16.79 -6.21 0.23
C ALA A 1 16.19 -4.84 0.07
N THR A 2 16.44 -4.15 -1.03
CA THR A 2 15.75 -2.89 -1.34
C THR A 2 14.36 -3.27 -1.83
N VAL A 3 13.35 -2.73 -1.18
CA VAL A 3 11.96 -2.88 -1.57
C VAL A 3 11.58 -1.58 -2.27
N GLU A 4 11.27 -1.66 -3.56
CA GLU A 4 10.93 -0.51 -4.38
C GLU A 4 9.42 -0.48 -4.59
N LEU A 5 8.75 0.45 -3.91
CA LEU A 5 7.33 0.73 -4.08
C LEU A 5 7.20 1.88 -5.06
N ASN A 6 6.34 1.75 -6.08
CA ASN A 6 6.05 2.84 -7.00
C ASN A 6 5.32 3.99 -6.28
N THR A 7 6.12 4.88 -5.72
CA THR A 7 5.74 6.09 -4.98
C THR A 7 6.45 7.31 -5.57
N GLY A 8 6.92 7.19 -6.82
CA GLY A 8 7.59 8.27 -7.53
C GLY A 8 6.63 9.46 -7.72
N PRO A 9 7.16 10.67 -7.92
CA PRO A 9 6.38 11.91 -8.00
C PRO A 9 5.38 11.95 -9.19
N GLU A 10 5.50 11.03 -10.14
CA GLU A 10 4.63 10.82 -11.30
C GLU A 10 3.46 9.84 -11.04
N ALA A 11 3.45 9.19 -9.88
CA ALA A 11 2.45 8.19 -9.48
C ALA A 11 1.44 8.79 -8.48
N TRP A 12 0.16 8.69 -8.79
CA TRP A 12 -0.95 9.03 -7.91
C TRP A 12 -1.33 7.81 -7.09
N LEU A 13 -1.36 7.94 -5.77
CA LEU A 13 -1.80 6.84 -4.91
C LEU A 13 -3.31 6.70 -4.98
N MET A 14 -3.76 5.49 -5.29
CA MET A 14 -5.17 5.14 -5.34
C MET A 14 -5.59 4.52 -4.02
N GLY A 15 -4.78 3.63 -3.45
CA GLY A 15 -5.09 2.94 -2.20
C GLY A 15 -3.99 1.97 -1.80
N THR A 16 -4.19 1.32 -0.66
CA THR A 16 -3.20 0.42 -0.05
C THR A 16 -3.88 -0.82 0.52
N VAL A 17 -3.15 -1.93 0.52
CA VAL A 17 -3.56 -3.17 1.19
C VAL A 17 -2.36 -3.70 1.96
N VAL A 18 -2.59 -4.12 3.20
CA VAL A 18 -1.61 -4.76 4.07
C VAL A 18 -2.15 -6.13 4.45
N ASP A 19 -1.39 -7.17 4.18
CA ASP A 19 -1.61 -8.52 4.70
C ASP A 19 -0.55 -8.79 5.77
N PHE A 20 -0.99 -9.08 7.00
CA PHE A 20 -0.10 -9.30 8.14
C PHE A 20 0.51 -10.71 8.17
N GLY A 21 0.06 -11.61 7.28
CA GLY A 21 0.60 -12.97 7.14
C GLY A 21 0.05 -13.97 8.16
N ASP A 22 -0.93 -13.57 8.98
CA ASP A 22 -1.68 -14.44 9.91
C ASP A 22 -3.16 -14.57 9.54
N GLY A 23 -3.54 -14.09 8.34
CA GLY A 23 -4.92 -14.02 7.86
C GLY A 23 -5.62 -12.68 8.13
N GLY A 24 -5.01 -11.79 8.91
CA GLY A 24 -5.47 -10.41 9.07
C GLY A 24 -5.06 -9.51 7.91
N THR A 25 -5.97 -8.64 7.48
CA THR A 25 -5.72 -7.63 6.45
C THR A 25 -6.23 -6.25 6.87
N ASP A 26 -5.53 -5.21 6.45
CA ASP A 26 -5.93 -3.81 6.61
C ASP A 26 -5.56 -3.02 5.34
N GLY A 27 -5.84 -1.73 5.31
CA GLY A 27 -5.50 -0.85 4.20
C GLY A 27 -6.51 0.25 3.97
N SER A 28 -6.16 1.16 3.08
CA SER A 28 -7.07 2.20 2.61
C SER A 28 -7.72 1.73 1.31
N ASP A 29 -9.05 1.52 1.34
CA ASP A 29 -9.83 1.34 0.13
C ASP A 29 -9.67 2.59 -0.76
N PRO A 30 -9.32 2.44 -2.05
CA PRO A 30 -9.40 3.56 -2.99
C PRO A 30 -10.78 4.22 -3.04
N GLY A 31 -11.85 3.53 -2.65
CA GLY A 31 -13.20 4.08 -2.58
C GLY A 31 -13.65 4.61 -3.93
N SER A 32 -13.79 5.93 -4.06
CA SER A 32 -14.16 6.66 -5.28
C SER A 32 -12.97 7.18 -6.09
N ALA A 33 -11.74 6.86 -5.70
CA ALA A 33 -10.54 7.34 -6.38
C ALA A 33 -10.55 6.87 -7.84
N THR A 34 -10.61 7.85 -8.76
CA THR A 34 -10.69 7.59 -10.20
C THR A 34 -9.34 7.86 -10.83
N CYS A 35 -8.80 6.92 -11.60
CA CYS A 35 -7.57 7.13 -12.37
C CYS A 35 -7.88 8.00 -13.59
N ALA A 36 -7.87 9.32 -13.40
CA ALA A 36 -8.26 10.30 -14.41
C ALA A 36 -7.18 11.36 -14.57
N ALA A 37 -6.74 11.61 -15.81
CA ALA A 37 -5.75 12.63 -16.14
C ALA A 37 -6.11 13.98 -15.51
N ASP A 38 -5.09 14.75 -15.11
CA ASP A 38 -5.21 16.05 -14.43
C ASP A 38 -5.92 16.06 -13.05
N THR A 39 -6.10 14.90 -12.40
CA THR A 39 -6.54 14.86 -10.99
C THR A 39 -5.41 15.36 -10.06
N PRO A 40 -5.67 16.25 -9.08
CA PRO A 40 -4.63 16.75 -8.19
C PRO A 40 -3.93 15.62 -7.42
N LEU A 41 -2.59 15.65 -7.43
CA LEU A 41 -1.76 14.88 -6.51
C LEU A 41 -2.15 15.20 -5.07
N THR A 42 -2.51 14.17 -4.29
CA THR A 42 -2.62 14.30 -2.84
C THR A 42 -1.36 13.76 -2.19
N ASP A 43 -0.82 14.50 -1.21
CA ASP A 43 0.30 14.02 -0.40
C ASP A 43 -0.11 12.77 0.37
N VAL A 44 0.86 11.86 0.54
CA VAL A 44 0.68 10.68 1.38
C VAL A 44 0.72 11.12 2.84
N ASP A 45 -0.38 10.91 3.56
CA ASP A 45 -0.43 11.15 5.00
C ASP A 45 0.21 9.97 5.76
N TRP A 46 1.40 10.22 6.29
CA TRP A 46 2.15 9.27 7.11
C TRP A 46 1.83 9.35 8.61
N SER A 47 0.91 10.23 9.03
CA SER A 47 0.56 10.41 10.44
C SER A 47 -0.28 9.25 11.02
N ASN A 48 -0.88 8.44 10.14
CA ASN A 48 -1.70 7.29 10.54
C ASN A 48 -0.87 6.01 10.51
N ALA A 49 -0.38 5.58 11.67
CA ALA A 49 0.34 4.32 11.81
C ALA A 49 -0.65 3.16 11.98
N LEU A 50 -0.54 2.15 11.11
CA LEU A 50 -1.30 0.89 11.25
C LEU A 50 -0.69 0.03 12.36
N SER A 51 -1.55 -0.51 13.24
CA SER A 51 -1.15 -1.43 14.29
C SER A 51 -1.91 -2.75 14.17
N HIS A 52 -1.19 -3.87 14.26
CA HIS A 52 -1.76 -5.21 14.25
C HIS A 52 -1.27 -6.03 15.44
N THR A 53 -2.14 -6.85 16.01
CA THR A 53 -1.82 -7.72 17.15
C THR A 53 -1.88 -9.17 16.72
N TYR A 54 -0.75 -9.85 16.79
CA TYR A 54 -0.65 -11.28 16.50
C TYR A 54 -1.10 -12.12 17.70
N ALA A 55 -2.00 -13.08 17.46
CA ALA A 55 -2.53 -13.95 18.51
C ALA A 55 -1.50 -14.97 19.05
N ALA A 56 -0.43 -15.24 18.31
CA ALA A 56 0.61 -16.18 18.67
C ALA A 56 2.00 -15.62 18.38
N ALA A 57 3.00 -16.10 19.12
CA ALA A 57 4.39 -15.88 18.77
C ALA A 57 4.75 -16.65 17.49
N GLY A 58 5.63 -16.08 16.67
CA GLY A 58 5.95 -16.66 15.37
C GLY A 58 6.72 -15.72 14.46
N THR A 59 7.11 -16.22 13.29
CA THR A 59 7.66 -15.37 12.21
C THR A 59 6.61 -15.22 11.13
N TYR A 60 6.29 -13.98 10.79
CA TYR A 60 5.28 -13.62 9.81
C TYR A 60 5.93 -12.87 8.65
N THR A 61 5.36 -13.03 7.45
CA THR A 61 5.72 -12.24 6.28
C THR A 61 4.59 -11.28 6.01
N ILE A 62 4.81 -10.01 6.34
CA ILE A 62 3.90 -8.92 6.04
C ILE A 62 4.06 -8.59 4.55
N THR A 63 2.95 -8.46 3.84
CA THR A 63 2.90 -8.03 2.45
C THR A 63 2.17 -6.70 2.35
N TYR A 64 2.83 -5.69 1.78
CA TYR A 64 2.27 -4.36 1.61
C TYR A 64 2.14 -4.04 0.12
N THR A 65 0.95 -3.72 -0.34
CA THR A 65 0.65 -3.41 -1.73
C THR A 65 0.10 -2.00 -1.85
N VAL A 66 0.68 -1.21 -2.75
CA VAL A 66 0.21 0.13 -3.13
C VAL A 66 -0.37 0.05 -4.52
N ARG A 67 -1.59 0.54 -4.70
CA ARG A 67 -2.16 0.79 -6.03
C ARG A 67 -1.89 2.24 -6.42
N SER A 68 -1.33 2.43 -7.59
CA SER A 68 -1.03 3.74 -8.15
C SER A 68 -1.64 3.92 -9.55
N CYS A 69 -1.80 5.15 -9.98
CA CYS A 69 -2.17 5.56 -11.34
C CYS A 69 -1.09 6.51 -11.86
N ARG A 70 -0.88 6.57 -13.18
CA ARG A 70 0.00 7.60 -13.76
C ARG A 70 -0.81 8.82 -14.18
N ALA A 71 -0.24 9.99 -13.94
CA ALA A 71 -0.91 11.25 -14.20
C ALA A 71 -1.37 11.46 -15.66
N ASP A 72 -0.62 10.85 -16.59
CA ASP A 72 -0.81 10.96 -18.03
C ASP A 72 -1.61 9.80 -18.66
N GLN A 73 -2.01 8.79 -17.87
CA GLN A 73 -2.65 7.57 -18.37
C GLN A 73 -3.93 7.26 -17.58
N SER A 74 -5.02 7.93 -17.96
CA SER A 74 -6.33 7.64 -17.40
C SER A 74 -6.73 6.18 -17.61
N GLY A 75 -7.26 5.56 -16.56
CA GLY A 75 -7.76 4.17 -16.55
C GLY A 75 -6.71 3.10 -16.30
N ALA A 76 -5.41 3.43 -16.25
CA ALA A 76 -4.34 2.47 -16.01
C ALA A 76 -3.83 2.54 -14.56
N THR A 77 -4.05 1.46 -13.81
CA THR A 77 -3.50 1.31 -12.45
C THR A 77 -2.34 0.32 -12.42
N THR A 78 -1.36 0.57 -11.56
CA THR A 78 -0.22 -0.30 -11.29
C THR A 78 -0.16 -0.64 -9.80
N ASP A 79 -0.11 -1.92 -9.48
CA ASP A 79 0.13 -2.41 -8.12
C ASP A 79 1.63 -2.60 -7.89
N SER A 80 2.14 -2.14 -6.75
CA SER A 80 3.52 -2.33 -6.30
C SER A 80 3.54 -2.98 -4.93
N THR A 81 4.30 -4.08 -4.80
CA THR A 81 4.27 -4.91 -3.60
C THR A 81 5.64 -5.00 -2.93
N ALA A 82 5.61 -4.90 -1.61
CA ALA A 82 6.69 -5.00 -0.67
C ALA A 82 6.46 -6.17 0.29
N THR A 83 7.53 -6.79 0.80
CA THR A 83 7.41 -7.74 1.90
C THR A 83 8.39 -7.43 3.03
N LEU A 84 7.94 -7.67 4.26
CA LEU A 84 8.73 -7.52 5.47
C LEU A 84 8.56 -8.77 6.33
N ARG A 85 9.67 -9.37 6.77
CA ARG A 85 9.62 -10.45 7.76
C ARG A 85 9.75 -9.88 9.16
N VAL A 86 8.83 -10.26 10.03
CA VAL A 86 8.79 -9.86 11.44
C VAL A 86 8.75 -11.08 12.35
N THR A 87 9.35 -10.99 13.52
CA THR A 87 9.30 -12.04 14.55
C THR A 87 8.59 -11.50 15.78
N VAL A 88 7.46 -12.11 16.12
CA VAL A 88 6.67 -11.86 17.32
C VAL A 88 7.12 -12.83 18.40
N ARG A 89 7.31 -12.33 19.62
CA ARG A 89 7.84 -13.08 20.76
C ARG A 89 6.85 -13.08 21.91
#